data_AF-A0A641MBW7-F1
#
_entry.id   AF-A0A641MBW7-F1
#
_cell.length_a   1.000
_cell.length_b   1.000
_cell.length_c   1.000
_cell.angle_alpha   90.00
_cell.angle_beta   90.00
_cell.angle_gamma   90.00
#
_symmetry.space_group_name_H-M   'P 1'
#
loop_
_entity.id
_entity.type
_entity.pdbx_description
1 polymer ?
#
loop_
_entity_poly.entity_id
_entity_poly.type
_entity_poly.pdbx_seq_one_letter_code
_entity_poly.pdbx_strand_id
1 'polypeptide(L)'
;MKKTLWCGLVLATVLSSCMKDKNLYDEDRVSSKKQEEYNKNFPVKDLDPNQDWSTFGAIKANVTVNEDALETYTIKLYTANPMDEEANPLLLLKADVKNGETFSSTIEIPKDLKSIWAVRLDKHNRCLFKQGTVVGGVVDVVFGDSNSNKRTVTSRAIATRAITAPVLPYTDAEVNSLISKATLVTSGNISTPGTYLVSSGTNLSNLTVSGSDVIVIVQGEVQSANVTNNAQLILNGNQLSAGKLSGTIEISNSLLYVMPGSTFILDRLTVQNNSKVYLKGQDNKQSHITTLSADATSTFINYYG
;
A
#
# COMPACT_ATOMS: atom_id res chain seq x y z
N MET A 1 -20.43 -16.34 117.11
CA MET A 1 -18.97 -16.34 117.34
C MET A 1 -18.29 -17.13 116.22
N LYS A 2 -17.14 -16.63 115.75
CA LYS A 2 -16.31 -17.05 114.60
C LYS A 2 -16.16 -18.57 114.43
N LYS A 3 -16.09 -19.04 113.16
CA LYS A 3 -14.84 -19.51 112.52
C LYS A 3 -15.04 -19.84 111.02
N THR A 4 -14.07 -19.36 110.26
CA THR A 4 -13.71 -19.55 108.84
C THR A 4 -13.51 -21.02 108.44
N LEU A 5 -13.71 -21.39 107.17
CA LEU A 5 -12.60 -21.59 106.19
C LEU A 5 -13.14 -22.04 104.82
N TRP A 6 -12.46 -21.53 103.80
CA TRP A 6 -12.60 -21.65 102.35
C TRP A 6 -12.08 -23.01 101.86
N CYS A 7 -12.83 -23.71 101.00
CA CYS A 7 -12.33 -24.79 100.12
C CYS A 7 -13.33 -24.92 98.96
N GLY A 8 -12.97 -24.46 97.76
CA GLY A 8 -13.89 -24.48 96.62
C GLY A 8 -13.20 -24.23 95.29
N LEU A 9 -12.51 -25.24 94.77
CA LEU A 9 -12.08 -25.41 93.38
C LEU A 9 -11.81 -26.91 93.28
N VAL A 10 -12.45 -27.75 92.45
CA VAL A 10 -12.56 -27.74 91.00
C VAL A 10 -13.55 -28.86 90.68
N LEU A 11 -14.69 -28.59 90.03
CA LEU A 11 -15.36 -29.49 89.07
C LEU A 11 -16.69 -28.85 88.63
N ALA A 12 -16.69 -28.18 87.48
CA ALA A 12 -17.85 -28.05 86.58
C ALA A 12 -17.58 -26.95 85.54
N THR A 13 -16.84 -27.29 84.49
CA THR A 13 -16.97 -26.56 83.23
C THR A 13 -16.90 -27.57 82.09
N VAL A 14 -18.02 -28.25 81.88
CA VAL A 14 -18.35 -28.73 80.54
C VAL A 14 -19.82 -28.37 80.30
N LEU A 15 -20.02 -27.66 79.20
CA LEU A 15 -21.29 -27.41 78.49
C LEU A 15 -22.10 -26.16 78.90
N SER A 16 -21.82 -25.05 78.21
CA SER A 16 -22.85 -24.10 77.79
C SER A 16 -22.69 -23.84 76.28
N SER A 17 -23.79 -24.07 75.58
CA SER A 17 -24.01 -24.13 74.13
C SER A 17 -23.52 -22.98 73.27
N CYS A 18 -23.34 -23.32 71.99
CA CYS A 18 -23.63 -22.54 70.79
C CYS A 18 -24.37 -21.21 71.01
N MET A 19 -23.73 -20.11 70.62
CA MET A 19 -24.11 -19.27 69.48
C MET A 19 -23.50 -17.87 69.63
N LYS A 20 -22.58 -17.54 68.74
CA LYS A 20 -22.56 -16.24 68.08
C LYS A 20 -21.80 -16.46 66.80
N ASP A 21 -22.46 -16.22 65.67
CA ASP A 21 -21.86 -16.03 64.36
C ASP A 21 -20.54 -15.26 64.53
N LYS A 22 -19.44 -15.99 64.57
CA LYS A 22 -18.15 -15.41 64.29
C LYS A 22 -18.06 -15.63 62.79
N ASN A 23 -18.31 -14.58 62.02
CA ASN A 23 -17.86 -14.54 60.65
C ASN A 23 -16.36 -14.89 60.71
N LEU A 24 -16.03 -16.17 60.44
CA LEU A 24 -14.65 -16.65 60.36
C LEU A 24 -13.95 -16.05 59.13
N TYR A 25 -14.76 -15.46 58.25
CA TYR A 25 -14.33 -14.55 57.23
C TYR A 25 -13.99 -13.20 57.85
N ASP A 26 -12.70 -13.03 58.11
CA ASP A 26 -12.08 -11.75 58.39
C ASP A 26 -11.71 -11.11 57.05
N GLU A 27 -12.52 -10.16 56.61
CA GLU A 27 -12.39 -9.50 55.30
C GLU A 27 -11.03 -8.80 55.15
N ASP A 28 -10.52 -8.20 56.23
CA ASP A 28 -9.22 -7.52 56.24
C ASP A 28 -8.07 -8.52 56.10
N ARG A 29 -8.18 -9.68 56.78
CA ARG A 29 -7.20 -10.75 56.67
C ARG A 29 -7.20 -11.43 55.29
N VAL A 30 -8.38 -11.59 54.69
CA VAL A 30 -8.49 -12.16 53.34
C VAL A 30 -7.99 -11.17 52.29
N SER A 31 -8.29 -9.88 52.46
CA SER A 31 -7.85 -8.80 51.56
C SER A 31 -6.34 -8.59 51.63
N SER A 32 -5.75 -8.59 52.82
CA SER A 32 -4.30 -8.49 53.00
C SER A 32 -3.55 -9.67 52.38
N LYS A 33 -4.01 -10.91 52.59
CA LYS A 33 -3.43 -12.08 51.93
C LYS A 33 -3.55 -12.04 50.42
N LYS A 34 -4.71 -11.62 49.88
CA LYS A 34 -4.90 -11.46 48.44
C LYS A 34 -3.97 -10.37 47.88
N GLN A 35 -3.76 -9.28 48.61
CA GLN A 35 -2.83 -8.23 48.22
C GLN A 35 -1.37 -8.72 48.25
N GLU A 36 -0.98 -9.50 49.26
CA GLU A 36 0.34 -10.12 49.34
C GLU A 36 0.57 -11.11 48.19
N GLU A 37 -0.40 -11.98 47.90
CA GLU A 37 -0.35 -12.91 46.77
C GLU A 37 -0.31 -12.18 45.43
N TYR A 38 -1.12 -11.12 45.26
CA TYR A 38 -1.11 -10.27 44.07
C TYR A 38 0.25 -9.60 43.88
N ASN A 39 0.81 -8.97 44.92
CA ASN A 39 2.11 -8.30 44.85
C ASN A 39 3.27 -9.29 44.61
N LYS A 40 3.14 -10.53 45.13
CA LYS A 40 4.13 -11.60 44.94
C LYS A 40 4.07 -12.19 43.52
N ASN A 41 2.87 -12.38 42.98
CA ASN A 41 2.65 -13.01 41.68
C ASN A 41 2.68 -12.01 40.51
N PHE A 42 2.38 -10.73 40.78
CA PHE A 42 2.40 -9.62 39.84
C PHE A 42 3.23 -8.45 40.40
N PRO A 43 4.57 -8.57 40.45
CA PRO A 43 5.48 -7.56 41.01
C PRO A 43 5.68 -6.34 40.07
N VAL A 44 4.67 -5.96 39.28
CA VAL A 44 4.74 -4.82 38.36
C VAL A 44 4.51 -3.55 39.17
N LYS A 45 5.60 -2.91 39.58
CA LYS A 45 5.58 -1.68 40.40
C LYS A 45 5.54 -0.40 39.56
N ASP A 46 6.09 -0.47 38.35
CA ASP A 46 6.24 0.64 37.44
C ASP A 46 5.72 0.19 36.07
N LEU A 47 4.44 0.44 35.80
CA LEU A 47 3.93 0.42 34.43
C LEU A 47 4.54 1.65 33.74
N ASP A 48 5.21 1.45 32.60
CA ASP A 48 5.65 2.59 31.81
C ASP A 48 4.41 3.45 31.48
N PRO A 49 4.37 4.74 31.88
CA PRO A 49 3.21 5.59 31.62
C PRO A 49 2.93 5.77 30.12
N ASN A 50 3.90 5.45 29.26
CA ASN A 50 3.75 5.45 27.80
C ASN A 50 3.46 4.05 27.22
N GLN A 51 3.27 3.03 28.06
CA GLN A 51 2.93 1.69 27.61
C GLN A 51 1.54 1.70 26.97
N ASP A 52 1.51 1.46 25.67
CA ASP A 52 0.29 1.42 24.88
C ASP A 52 0.13 0.03 24.25
N TRP A 53 -0.97 -0.65 24.58
CA TRP A 53 -1.35 -1.95 24.01
C TRP A 53 -2.15 -1.82 22.71
N SER A 54 -2.44 -0.60 22.23
CA SER A 54 -3.11 -0.38 20.96
C SER A 54 -2.22 -0.84 19.81
N THR A 55 -2.76 -1.71 18.95
CA THR A 55 -2.11 -2.13 17.70
C THR A 55 -2.43 -1.19 16.54
N PHE A 56 -3.38 -0.28 16.70
CA PHE A 56 -3.81 0.71 15.71
C PHE A 56 -3.46 2.13 16.14
N GLY A 57 -3.23 3.00 15.15
CA GLY A 57 -3.03 4.42 15.34
C GLY A 57 -3.89 5.21 14.36
N ALA A 58 -4.46 6.31 14.83
CA ALA A 58 -5.13 7.27 13.98
C ALA A 58 -4.09 8.08 13.19
N ILE A 59 -4.28 8.14 11.88
CA ILE A 59 -3.48 8.99 10.98
C ILE A 59 -4.40 9.91 10.18
N LYS A 60 -3.85 11.04 9.73
CA LYS A 60 -4.54 11.95 8.82
C LYS A 60 -4.18 11.61 7.38
N ALA A 61 -5.17 11.24 6.58
CA ALA A 61 -5.01 10.99 5.15
C ALA A 61 -5.53 12.17 4.33
N ASN A 62 -4.64 12.76 3.53
CA ASN A 62 -4.96 13.82 2.58
C ASN A 62 -4.77 13.30 1.15
N VAL A 63 -5.81 13.42 0.32
CA VAL A 63 -5.75 13.06 -1.09
C VAL A 63 -6.21 14.24 -1.93
N THR A 64 -5.28 14.79 -2.71
CA THR A 64 -5.53 15.89 -3.63
C THR A 64 -5.64 15.37 -5.06
N VAL A 65 -6.64 15.84 -5.81
CA VAL A 65 -6.79 15.51 -7.23
C VAL A 65 -6.75 16.78 -8.08
N ASN A 66 -5.74 16.91 -8.94
CA ASN A 66 -5.48 18.09 -9.77
C ASN A 66 -5.38 17.70 -11.26
N GLU A 67 -6.46 17.14 -11.80
CA GLU A 67 -6.56 16.63 -13.16
C GLU A 67 -7.57 17.45 -14.01
N ASP A 68 -8.73 16.88 -14.36
CA ASP A 68 -9.68 17.49 -15.30
C ASP A 68 -10.65 18.45 -14.61
N ALA A 69 -10.82 19.64 -15.18
CA ALA A 69 -11.76 20.62 -14.65
C ALA A 69 -13.20 20.08 -14.65
N LEU A 70 -13.96 20.39 -13.59
CA LEU A 70 -15.38 20.07 -13.43
C LEU A 70 -15.72 18.57 -13.29
N GLU A 71 -14.72 17.70 -13.12
CA GLU A 71 -14.94 16.28 -12.86
C GLU A 71 -14.89 15.96 -11.36
N THR A 72 -15.58 14.90 -11.00
CA THR A 72 -15.54 14.31 -9.65
C THR A 72 -14.95 12.92 -9.75
N TYR A 73 -14.01 12.62 -8.86
CA TYR A 73 -13.27 11.37 -8.85
C TYR A 73 -13.59 10.58 -7.59
N THR A 74 -13.71 9.26 -7.73
CA THR A 74 -13.82 8.38 -6.57
C THR A 74 -12.42 8.00 -6.10
N ILE A 75 -12.09 8.35 -4.87
CA ILE A 75 -10.87 7.95 -4.18
C ILE A 75 -11.16 6.73 -3.30
N LYS A 76 -10.24 5.77 -3.33
CA LYS A 76 -10.20 4.64 -2.40
C LYS A 76 -8.82 4.54 -1.76
N LEU A 77 -8.77 4.31 -0.46
CA LEU A 77 -7.52 4.07 0.28
C LEU A 77 -7.46 2.60 0.69
N TYR A 78 -6.31 1.97 0.52
CA TYR A 78 -6.08 0.57 0.85
C TYR A 78 -4.83 0.40 1.72
N THR A 79 -4.80 -0.69 2.50
CA THR A 79 -3.63 -1.09 3.29
C THR A 79 -2.46 -1.54 2.42
N ALA A 80 -2.73 -2.10 1.25
CA ALA A 80 -1.75 -2.58 0.30
C ALA A 80 -2.17 -2.29 -1.14
N ASN A 81 -1.30 -2.57 -2.11
CA ASN A 81 -1.62 -2.34 -3.51
C ASN A 81 -2.73 -3.30 -3.94
N PRO A 82 -3.84 -2.81 -4.52
CA PRO A 82 -4.92 -3.68 -4.99
C PRO A 82 -4.57 -4.57 -6.19
N MET A 83 -3.42 -4.36 -6.83
CA MET A 83 -2.88 -5.21 -7.91
C MET A 83 -1.94 -6.30 -7.39
N ASP A 84 -1.61 -6.31 -6.10
CA ASP A 84 -0.76 -7.32 -5.48
C ASP A 84 -1.64 -8.47 -4.98
N GLU A 85 -1.41 -9.68 -5.53
CA GLU A 85 -2.23 -10.86 -5.22
C GLU A 85 -1.95 -11.41 -3.81
N GLU A 86 -0.73 -11.27 -3.31
CA GLU A 86 -0.32 -11.79 -2.01
C GLU A 86 -0.68 -10.83 -0.87
N ALA A 87 -0.77 -9.52 -1.15
CA ALA A 87 -0.89 -8.50 -0.11
C ALA A 87 -2.28 -8.39 0.53
N ASN A 88 -3.31 -9.06 0.00
CA ASN A 88 -4.69 -9.06 0.50
C ASN A 88 -5.18 -7.64 0.94
N PRO A 89 -5.34 -6.71 -0.01
CA PRO A 89 -5.59 -5.30 0.23
C PRO A 89 -6.94 -5.06 0.94
N LEU A 90 -6.92 -4.40 2.10
CA LEU A 90 -8.13 -4.01 2.82
C LEU A 90 -8.50 -2.56 2.47
N LEU A 91 -9.77 -2.33 2.13
CA LEU A 91 -10.31 -0.98 1.89
C LEU A 91 -10.42 -0.25 3.23
N LEU A 92 -9.67 0.84 3.36
CA LEU A 92 -9.68 1.72 4.53
C LEU A 92 -10.77 2.79 4.43
N LEU A 93 -10.92 3.37 3.23
CA LEU A 93 -11.83 4.50 3.02
C LEU A 93 -12.21 4.62 1.54
N LYS A 94 -13.43 5.10 1.29
CA LYS A 94 -13.91 5.53 -0.04
C LYS A 94 -14.55 6.91 0.07
N ALA A 95 -14.21 7.82 -0.83
CA ALA A 95 -14.79 9.16 -0.89
C ALA A 95 -14.81 9.69 -2.33
N ASP A 96 -15.65 10.68 -2.60
CA ASP A 96 -15.66 11.41 -3.86
C ASP A 96 -14.99 12.78 -3.67
N VAL A 97 -14.13 13.16 -4.61
CA VAL A 97 -13.28 14.35 -4.55
C VAL A 97 -13.38 15.09 -5.86
N LYS A 98 -13.75 16.37 -5.81
CA LYS A 98 -13.79 17.20 -7.01
C LYS A 98 -12.39 17.58 -7.44
N ASN A 99 -12.23 17.80 -8.74
CA ASN A 99 -10.97 18.34 -9.25
C ASN A 99 -10.59 19.66 -8.59
N GLY A 100 -9.32 19.77 -8.21
CA GLY A 100 -8.74 20.92 -7.51
C GLY A 100 -8.98 20.92 -6.00
N GLU A 101 -9.68 19.92 -5.46
CA GLU A 101 -9.92 19.80 -4.04
C GLU A 101 -9.01 18.74 -3.39
N THR A 102 -8.84 18.90 -2.08
CA THR A 102 -8.17 17.93 -1.21
C THR A 102 -9.20 17.32 -0.30
N PHE A 103 -9.36 16.00 -0.39
CA PHE A 103 -10.05 15.23 0.62
C PHE A 103 -9.13 15.02 1.82
N SER A 104 -9.67 15.22 3.03
CA SER A 104 -8.92 15.03 4.27
C SER A 104 -9.78 14.29 5.28
N SER A 105 -9.26 13.20 5.84
CA SER A 105 -9.96 12.41 6.85
C SER A 105 -8.99 11.72 7.79
N THR A 106 -9.47 11.40 9.00
CA THR A 106 -8.73 10.59 9.97
C THR A 106 -9.13 9.14 9.79
N ILE A 107 -8.14 8.26 9.61
CA ILE A 107 -8.34 6.81 9.49
C ILE A 107 -7.49 6.09 10.52
N GLU A 108 -7.96 4.94 10.99
CA GLU A 108 -7.20 4.06 11.88
C GLU A 108 -6.48 3.00 11.05
N ILE A 109 -5.17 2.88 11.24
CA ILE A 109 -4.35 1.87 10.57
C ILE A 109 -3.47 1.12 11.58
N PRO A 110 -3.04 -0.10 11.28
CA PRO A 110 -2.03 -0.78 12.08
C PRO A 110 -0.76 0.07 12.25
N LYS A 111 -0.18 0.12 13.46
CA LYS A 111 1.00 0.95 13.76
C LYS A 111 2.27 0.53 13.00
N ASP A 112 2.34 -0.73 12.60
CA ASP A 112 3.40 -1.29 11.77
C ASP A 112 3.25 -0.89 10.29
N LEU A 113 2.06 -0.51 9.84
CA LEU A 113 1.81 -0.08 8.47
C LEU A 113 2.47 1.27 8.17
N LYS A 114 3.52 1.26 7.33
CA LYS A 114 4.32 2.47 7.00
C LYS A 114 3.84 3.22 5.76
N SER A 115 2.90 2.65 5.02
CA SER A 115 2.37 3.25 3.80
C SER A 115 0.95 2.77 3.53
N ILE A 116 0.17 3.60 2.83
CA ILE A 116 -1.14 3.22 2.30
C ILE A 116 -1.14 3.40 0.78
N TRP A 117 -2.10 2.79 0.10
CA TRP A 117 -2.28 2.93 -1.34
C TRP A 117 -3.54 3.73 -1.64
N ALA A 118 -3.39 4.84 -2.35
CA ALA A 118 -4.51 5.60 -2.87
C ALA A 118 -4.81 5.18 -4.31
N VAL A 119 -6.10 5.03 -4.59
CA VAL A 119 -6.64 4.73 -5.92
C VAL A 119 -7.59 5.83 -6.30
N ARG A 120 -7.38 6.42 -7.47
CA ARG A 120 -8.28 7.40 -8.07
C ARG A 120 -8.99 6.77 -9.25
N LEU A 121 -10.32 6.76 -9.21
CA LEU A 121 -11.19 6.33 -10.31
C LEU A 121 -11.89 7.54 -10.94
N ASP A 122 -11.98 7.56 -12.26
CA ASP A 122 -12.84 8.50 -12.98
C ASP A 122 -14.19 7.89 -13.39
N LYS A 123 -15.02 8.69 -14.08
CA LYS A 123 -16.34 8.27 -14.57
C LYS A 123 -16.32 7.09 -15.55
N HIS A 124 -15.16 6.78 -16.14
CA HIS A 124 -14.97 5.62 -17.02
C HIS A 124 -14.34 4.44 -16.26
N ASN A 125 -14.31 4.49 -14.93
CA ASN A 125 -13.71 3.50 -14.04
C ASN A 125 -12.19 3.30 -14.21
N ARG A 126 -11.50 4.20 -14.92
CA ARG A 126 -10.05 4.13 -15.10
C ARG A 126 -9.35 4.46 -13.81
N CYS A 127 -8.35 3.66 -13.45
CA CYS A 127 -7.71 3.72 -12.13
C CYS A 127 -6.24 4.19 -12.20
N LEU A 128 -5.93 5.15 -11.34
CA LEU A 128 -4.56 5.55 -11.03
C LEU A 128 -4.23 5.10 -9.61
N PHE A 129 -3.05 4.52 -9.42
CA PHE A 129 -2.59 4.06 -8.11
C PHE A 129 -1.33 4.82 -7.72
N LYS A 130 -1.26 5.23 -6.46
CA LYS A 130 -0.08 5.86 -5.87
C LYS A 130 0.05 5.49 -4.42
N GLN A 131 1.27 5.14 -4.01
CA GLN A 131 1.58 4.89 -2.61
C GLN A 131 1.75 6.23 -1.88
N GLY A 132 1.24 6.30 -0.66
CA GLY A 132 1.50 7.38 0.28
C GLY A 132 2.25 6.85 1.50
N THR A 133 3.40 7.43 1.81
CA THR A 133 4.17 7.10 3.02
C THR A 133 3.55 7.79 4.24
N VAL A 134 3.46 7.08 5.35
CA VAL A 134 3.01 7.67 6.62
C VAL A 134 4.19 8.33 7.30
N VAL A 135 4.18 9.65 7.38
CA VAL A 135 5.23 10.47 8.01
C VAL A 135 4.59 11.32 9.11
N GLY A 136 5.02 11.12 10.36
CA GLY A 136 4.49 11.89 11.50
C GLY A 136 2.98 11.75 11.72
N GLY A 137 2.40 10.61 11.36
CA GLY A 137 0.96 10.37 11.47
C GLY A 137 0.12 11.03 10.36
N VAL A 138 0.76 11.50 9.29
CA VAL A 138 0.09 12.08 8.12
C VAL A 138 0.51 11.31 6.87
N VAL A 139 -0.42 11.15 5.95
CA VAL A 139 -0.15 10.67 4.60
C VAL A 139 -0.75 11.63 3.58
N ASP A 140 0.08 12.11 2.68
CA ASP A 140 -0.28 13.03 1.61
C ASP A 140 -0.11 12.34 0.27
N VAL A 141 -1.19 12.27 -0.51
CA VAL A 141 -1.16 11.74 -1.87
C VAL A 141 -1.73 12.77 -2.83
N VAL A 142 -0.97 13.07 -3.88
CA VAL A 142 -1.38 14.01 -4.93
C VAL A 142 -1.45 13.28 -6.27
N PHE A 143 -2.62 13.33 -6.89
CA PHE A 143 -2.89 12.96 -8.27
C PHE A 143 -2.91 14.20 -9.17
N GLY A 144 -2.37 14.06 -10.38
CA GLY A 144 -2.25 15.17 -11.34
C GLY A 144 -1.11 16.15 -11.00
N ASP A 145 -1.01 17.21 -11.81
CA ASP A 145 0.03 18.22 -11.67
C ASP A 145 -0.40 19.33 -10.71
N SER A 146 0.47 19.67 -9.76
CA SER A 146 0.28 20.79 -8.83
C SER A 146 0.21 22.17 -9.52
N ASN A 147 0.61 22.25 -10.79
CA ASN A 147 0.54 23.47 -11.60
C ASN A 147 -0.77 23.64 -12.38
N SER A 148 -1.64 22.61 -12.46
CA SER A 148 -2.90 22.71 -13.22
C SER A 148 -3.90 23.70 -12.60
N ASN A 149 -3.74 24.02 -11.31
CA ASN A 149 -4.67 24.87 -10.54
C ASN A 149 -4.17 26.30 -10.25
N LYS A 150 -3.03 26.75 -10.80
CA LYS A 150 -2.58 28.15 -10.63
C LYS A 150 -3.21 29.17 -11.59
N ARG A 151 -4.16 28.77 -12.44
CA ARG A 151 -4.96 29.72 -13.23
C ARG A 151 -6.35 29.86 -12.61
N THR A 152 -6.56 30.97 -11.92
CA THR A 152 -7.88 31.55 -11.65
C THR A 152 -8.73 31.46 -12.89
N VAL A 153 -9.74 30.60 -12.88
CA VAL A 153 -10.67 30.42 -14.00
C VAL A 153 -11.62 31.61 -14.00
N THR A 154 -11.43 32.54 -14.94
CA THR A 154 -12.45 33.54 -15.25
C THR A 154 -13.64 32.85 -15.92
N SER A 155 -14.85 33.26 -15.55
CA SER A 155 -16.15 32.62 -15.80
C SER A 155 -16.56 32.40 -17.28
N ARG A 156 -15.68 32.66 -18.25
CA ARG A 156 -15.94 32.50 -19.68
C ARG A 156 -15.21 31.32 -20.35
N ALA A 157 -14.38 30.57 -19.62
CA ALA A 157 -13.68 29.38 -20.12
C ALA A 157 -14.32 28.04 -19.64
N ILE A 158 -15.63 28.06 -19.35
CA ILE A 158 -16.37 26.96 -18.72
C ILE A 158 -16.77 25.86 -19.71
N ALA A 159 -16.72 26.12 -21.02
CA ALA A 159 -17.05 25.10 -22.02
C ALA A 159 -15.79 24.32 -22.44
N THR A 160 -15.86 22.99 -22.35
CA THR A 160 -15.01 22.00 -23.05
C THR A 160 -13.62 21.63 -22.52
N ARG A 161 -13.35 21.64 -21.21
CA ARG A 161 -12.30 20.74 -20.67
C ARG A 161 -12.91 19.37 -20.38
N ALA A 162 -13.11 18.61 -21.47
CA ALA A 162 -13.45 17.20 -21.38
C ALA A 162 -12.32 16.42 -20.69
N ILE A 163 -12.66 15.28 -20.09
CA ILE A 163 -11.71 14.31 -19.55
C ILE A 163 -10.61 14.09 -20.57
N THR A 164 -9.44 14.65 -20.31
CA THR A 164 -8.28 14.32 -21.11
C THR A 164 -7.73 13.07 -20.47
N ALA A 165 -7.91 11.93 -21.16
CA ALA A 165 -7.24 10.69 -20.76
C ALA A 165 -5.76 11.00 -20.44
N PRO A 166 -5.18 10.43 -19.37
CA PRO A 166 -3.75 10.54 -19.17
C PRO A 166 -3.06 10.24 -20.49
N VAL A 167 -2.19 11.13 -20.94
CA VAL A 167 -1.57 10.99 -22.26
C VAL A 167 -0.73 9.71 -22.22
N LEU A 168 -1.08 8.75 -23.07
CA LEU A 168 -0.29 7.53 -23.22
C LEU A 168 1.12 7.92 -23.67
N PRO A 169 2.17 7.24 -23.15
CA PRO A 169 3.54 7.57 -23.55
C PRO A 169 3.78 7.39 -25.04
N TYR A 170 3.08 6.43 -25.64
CA TYR A 170 3.17 6.11 -27.06
C TYR A 170 1.83 5.69 -27.65
N THR A 171 1.60 6.12 -28.89
CA THR A 171 0.57 5.58 -29.78
C THR A 171 1.07 4.33 -30.50
N ASP A 172 0.14 3.50 -30.99
CA ASP A 172 0.50 2.27 -31.71
C ASP A 172 1.30 2.58 -32.99
N ALA A 173 1.01 3.69 -33.66
CA ALA A 173 1.73 4.14 -34.85
C ALA A 173 3.18 4.55 -34.53
N GLU A 174 3.41 5.24 -33.41
CA GLU A 174 4.75 5.62 -32.95
C GLU A 174 5.59 4.39 -32.61
N VAL A 175 5.02 3.42 -31.88
CA VAL A 175 5.72 2.16 -31.57
C VAL A 175 6.09 1.42 -32.85
N ASN A 176 5.18 1.32 -33.82
CA ASN A 176 5.49 0.70 -35.12
C ASN A 176 6.59 1.44 -35.88
N SER A 177 6.64 2.78 -35.80
CA SER A 177 7.73 3.56 -36.37
C SER A 177 9.06 3.40 -35.63
N LEU A 178 9.04 3.12 -34.33
CA LEU A 178 10.25 2.81 -33.56
C LEU A 178 10.78 1.42 -33.93
N ILE A 179 9.90 0.43 -34.05
CA ILE A 179 10.25 -0.94 -34.46
C ILE A 179 10.95 -0.96 -35.81
N SER A 180 10.50 -0.19 -36.79
CA SER A 180 11.11 -0.16 -38.13
C SER A 180 12.55 0.38 -38.16
N LYS A 181 12.98 1.07 -37.10
CA LYS A 181 14.33 1.63 -36.92
C LYS A 181 15.13 0.89 -35.85
N ALA A 182 14.55 -0.14 -35.23
CA ALA A 182 15.13 -0.79 -34.07
C ALA A 182 16.27 -1.73 -34.45
N THR A 183 17.29 -1.78 -33.59
CA THR A 183 18.37 -2.76 -33.68
C THR A 183 17.94 -4.04 -32.98
N LEU A 184 18.12 -5.20 -33.62
CA LEU A 184 17.81 -6.49 -33.01
C LEU A 184 18.69 -6.75 -31.79
N VAL A 185 18.07 -7.14 -30.68
CA VAL A 185 18.77 -7.48 -29.45
C VAL A 185 19.40 -8.86 -29.58
N THR A 186 20.73 -8.91 -29.46
CA THR A 186 21.51 -10.16 -29.44
C THR A 186 22.08 -10.48 -28.06
N SER A 187 22.08 -9.52 -27.14
CA SER A 187 22.57 -9.69 -25.77
C SER A 187 21.70 -8.93 -24.76
N GLY A 188 21.71 -9.39 -23.51
CA GLY A 188 20.85 -8.86 -22.46
C GLY A 188 21.31 -7.54 -21.83
N ASN A 189 22.38 -6.89 -22.28
CA ASN A 189 22.86 -5.64 -21.69
C ASN A 189 22.83 -4.52 -22.71
N ILE A 190 22.01 -3.49 -22.47
CA ILE A 190 21.76 -2.40 -23.39
C ILE A 190 21.96 -1.08 -22.63
N SER A 191 23.02 -0.36 -22.99
CA SER A 191 23.32 0.96 -22.41
C SER A 191 23.63 2.05 -23.40
N THR A 192 23.73 1.71 -24.68
CA THR A 192 23.98 2.66 -25.77
C THR A 192 22.66 3.29 -26.23
N PRO A 193 22.58 4.62 -26.34
CA PRO A 193 21.38 5.30 -26.84
C PRO A 193 20.89 4.71 -28.16
N GLY A 194 19.58 4.52 -28.30
CA GLY A 194 18.99 3.91 -29.47
C GLY A 194 17.72 3.11 -29.16
N THR A 195 17.08 2.63 -30.23
CA THR A 195 15.91 1.76 -30.15
C THR A 195 16.30 0.33 -30.45
N TYR A 196 15.85 -0.59 -29.60
CA TYR A 196 16.17 -2.01 -29.68
C TYR A 196 14.92 -2.86 -29.70
N LEU A 197 14.97 -3.99 -30.40
CA LEU A 197 13.87 -4.94 -30.54
C LEU A 197 14.28 -6.32 -30.05
N VAL A 198 13.59 -6.83 -29.04
CA VAL A 198 13.55 -8.26 -28.73
C VAL A 198 12.49 -8.86 -29.65
N SER A 199 12.93 -9.41 -30.78
CA SER A 199 12.05 -9.96 -31.82
C SER A 199 11.22 -11.14 -31.32
N SER A 200 10.11 -11.41 -32.01
CA SER A 200 9.33 -12.62 -31.79
C SER A 200 10.21 -13.87 -31.95
N GLY A 201 10.04 -14.85 -31.07
CA GLY A 201 10.86 -16.06 -31.01
C GLY A 201 12.15 -15.94 -30.19
N THR A 202 12.57 -14.72 -29.82
CA THR A 202 13.71 -14.52 -28.92
C THR A 202 13.28 -14.69 -27.47
N ASN A 203 14.01 -15.50 -26.69
CA ASN A 203 13.84 -15.63 -25.24
C ASN A 203 15.10 -15.13 -24.54
N LEU A 204 14.96 -14.14 -23.66
CA LEU A 204 16.03 -13.62 -22.82
C LEU A 204 15.74 -13.95 -21.37
N SER A 205 16.69 -14.62 -20.71
CA SER A 205 16.59 -14.87 -19.27
C SER A 205 16.73 -13.57 -18.47
N ASN A 206 17.60 -12.65 -18.91
CA ASN A 206 17.86 -11.39 -18.22
C ASN A 206 18.06 -10.26 -19.22
N LEU A 207 17.51 -9.08 -18.91
CA LEU A 207 17.62 -7.86 -19.68
C LEU A 207 17.97 -6.67 -18.76
N THR A 208 19.17 -6.14 -18.87
CA THR A 208 19.59 -4.89 -18.24
C THR A 208 19.51 -3.76 -19.26
N VAL A 209 18.73 -2.73 -18.96
CA VAL A 209 18.55 -1.55 -19.80
C VAL A 209 18.90 -0.31 -18.96
N SER A 210 19.81 0.52 -19.46
CA SER A 210 20.24 1.72 -18.73
C SER A 210 20.57 2.86 -19.66
N GLY A 211 20.05 4.06 -19.39
CA GLY A 211 20.52 5.29 -20.00
C GLY A 211 19.40 6.11 -20.64
N SER A 212 19.64 7.42 -20.69
CA SER A 212 18.76 8.35 -21.39
C SER A 212 18.74 8.00 -22.88
N ASP A 213 17.55 8.03 -23.48
CA ASP A 213 17.31 7.71 -24.90
C ASP A 213 17.54 6.23 -25.29
N VAL A 214 17.52 5.32 -24.31
CA VAL A 214 17.47 3.88 -24.57
C VAL A 214 16.02 3.41 -24.53
N ILE A 215 15.53 2.90 -25.66
CA ILE A 215 14.18 2.33 -25.78
C ILE A 215 14.30 0.87 -26.19
N VAL A 216 13.74 -0.04 -25.40
CA VAL A 216 13.70 -1.47 -25.72
C VAL A 216 12.25 -1.89 -25.91
N ILE A 217 11.96 -2.48 -27.07
CA ILE A 217 10.64 -2.98 -27.44
C ILE A 217 10.68 -4.51 -27.39
N VAL A 218 9.74 -5.12 -26.66
CA VAL A 218 9.69 -6.57 -26.45
C VAL A 218 8.50 -7.16 -27.21
N GLN A 219 8.81 -7.96 -28.22
CA GLN A 219 7.86 -8.81 -28.98
C GLN A 219 8.12 -10.32 -28.79
N GLY A 220 9.26 -10.68 -28.20
CA GLY A 220 9.60 -12.02 -27.72
C GLY A 220 9.31 -12.20 -26.22
N GLU A 221 10.13 -12.98 -25.53
CA GLU A 221 9.98 -13.27 -24.09
C GLU A 221 11.20 -12.77 -23.29
N VAL A 222 10.94 -12.10 -22.17
CA VAL A 222 11.96 -11.66 -21.22
C VAL A 222 11.57 -12.10 -19.81
N GLN A 223 12.40 -12.95 -19.17
CA GLN A 223 12.09 -13.55 -17.86
C GLN A 223 12.52 -12.70 -16.67
N SER A 224 13.40 -11.73 -16.87
CA SER A 224 13.79 -10.77 -15.85
C SER A 224 14.35 -9.53 -16.53
N ALA A 225 14.04 -8.36 -15.98
CA ALA A 225 14.53 -7.10 -16.51
C ALA A 225 14.85 -6.09 -15.41
N ASN A 226 15.95 -5.36 -15.59
CA ASN A 226 16.32 -4.22 -14.77
C ASN A 226 16.46 -2.99 -15.66
N VAL A 227 15.59 -2.00 -15.47
CA VAL A 227 15.47 -0.80 -16.31
C VAL A 227 15.79 0.42 -15.46
N THR A 228 16.86 1.14 -15.81
CA THR A 228 17.42 2.23 -15.01
C THR A 228 17.75 3.49 -15.83
N ASN A 229 18.01 4.60 -15.14
CA ASN A 229 18.63 5.80 -15.71
C ASN A 229 17.86 6.42 -16.89
N ASN A 230 16.53 6.58 -16.75
CA ASN A 230 15.61 7.12 -17.76
C ASN A 230 15.44 6.25 -19.02
N ALA A 231 15.82 4.97 -18.93
CA ALA A 231 15.52 4.01 -19.99
C ALA A 231 14.02 3.71 -20.08
N GLN A 232 13.61 3.17 -21.22
CA GLN A 232 12.22 2.86 -21.50
C GLN A 232 12.08 1.42 -21.98
N LEU A 233 11.20 0.67 -21.33
CA LEU A 233 10.84 -0.69 -21.71
C LEU A 233 9.39 -0.70 -22.19
N ILE A 234 9.18 -1.13 -23.43
CA ILE A 234 7.88 -1.21 -24.07
C ILE A 234 7.58 -2.69 -24.32
N LEU A 235 6.56 -3.21 -23.64
CA LEU A 235 6.02 -4.54 -23.93
C LEU A 235 4.96 -4.43 -25.02
N ASN A 236 5.19 -5.10 -26.16
CA ASN A 236 4.31 -5.08 -27.31
C ASN A 236 3.89 -6.49 -27.68
N GLY A 237 2.68 -6.87 -27.28
CA GLY A 237 2.03 -8.13 -27.64
C GLY A 237 0.82 -7.82 -28.50
N ASN A 238 1.03 -7.58 -29.80
CA ASN A 238 -0.09 -7.46 -30.73
C ASN A 238 -0.49 -8.84 -31.28
N GLN A 239 -1.53 -8.94 -32.11
CA GLN A 239 -2.03 -10.21 -32.69
C GLN A 239 -0.97 -11.03 -33.46
N LEU A 240 0.18 -10.44 -33.81
CA LEU A 240 1.30 -11.06 -34.53
C LEU A 240 2.55 -11.29 -33.66
N SER A 241 2.56 -10.82 -32.41
CA SER A 241 3.71 -10.90 -31.50
C SER A 241 3.30 -11.34 -30.10
N ALA A 242 3.97 -12.35 -29.56
CA ALA A 242 3.72 -12.87 -28.22
C ALA A 242 4.63 -12.18 -27.19
N GLY A 243 4.66 -10.84 -27.20
CA GLY A 243 5.44 -10.05 -26.25
C GLY A 243 5.09 -10.45 -24.81
N LYS A 244 6.05 -11.06 -24.12
CA LYS A 244 5.87 -11.62 -22.77
C LYS A 244 6.95 -11.13 -21.81
N LEU A 245 6.52 -10.63 -20.66
CA LEU A 245 7.40 -10.47 -19.49
C LEU A 245 7.07 -11.53 -18.44
N SER A 246 8.09 -12.08 -17.80
CA SER A 246 7.89 -12.94 -16.64
C SER A 246 8.89 -12.66 -15.52
N GLY A 247 8.77 -13.39 -14.41
CA GLY A 247 9.74 -13.40 -13.32
C GLY A 247 9.85 -12.06 -12.60
N THR A 248 11.08 -11.53 -12.47
CA THR A 248 11.35 -10.31 -11.71
C THR A 248 11.66 -9.13 -12.62
N ILE A 249 10.89 -8.05 -12.48
CA ILE A 249 11.08 -6.80 -13.20
C ILE A 249 11.36 -5.67 -12.19
N GLU A 250 12.42 -4.91 -12.42
CA GLU A 250 12.77 -3.73 -11.64
C GLU A 250 12.82 -2.51 -12.56
N ILE A 251 12.04 -1.48 -12.21
CA ILE A 251 11.98 -0.19 -12.90
C ILE A 251 12.42 0.91 -11.93
N SER A 252 13.52 1.59 -12.25
CA SER A 252 14.13 2.60 -11.40
C SER A 252 14.42 3.87 -12.21
N ASN A 253 13.82 5.00 -11.84
CA ASN A 253 13.85 6.24 -12.61
C ASN A 253 13.64 6.03 -14.11
N SER A 254 12.64 5.21 -14.47
CA SER A 254 12.45 4.69 -15.83
C SER A 254 10.97 4.49 -16.17
N LEU A 255 10.70 4.13 -17.42
CA LEU A 255 9.34 3.87 -17.92
C LEU A 255 9.16 2.39 -18.26
N LEU A 256 8.07 1.80 -17.77
CA LEU A 256 7.48 0.57 -18.31
C LEU A 256 6.15 0.90 -18.99
N TYR A 257 6.04 0.59 -20.28
CA TYR A 257 4.79 0.74 -21.03
C TYR A 257 4.34 -0.62 -21.57
N VAL A 258 3.19 -1.09 -21.09
CA VAL A 258 2.58 -2.33 -21.54
C VAL A 258 1.41 -2.00 -22.47
N MET A 259 1.54 -2.39 -23.74
CA MET A 259 0.51 -2.21 -24.75
C MET A 259 -0.63 -3.23 -24.60
N PRO A 260 -1.82 -2.99 -25.20
CA PRO A 260 -2.93 -3.93 -25.14
C PRO A 260 -2.60 -5.22 -25.89
N GLY A 261 -2.99 -6.36 -25.31
CA GLY A 261 -2.75 -7.69 -25.87
C GLY A 261 -1.43 -8.30 -25.40
N SER A 262 -0.60 -7.54 -24.67
CA SER A 262 0.60 -8.05 -24.02
C SER A 262 0.29 -8.95 -22.83
N THR A 263 1.14 -9.97 -22.63
CA THR A 263 1.04 -10.88 -21.48
C THR A 263 2.19 -10.64 -20.51
N PHE A 264 1.91 -10.54 -19.21
CA PHE A 264 2.94 -10.49 -18.17
C PHE A 264 2.60 -11.39 -16.99
N ILE A 265 3.54 -12.24 -16.58
CA ILE A 265 3.41 -13.16 -15.44
C ILE A 265 4.56 -12.87 -14.49
N LEU A 266 4.39 -11.88 -13.63
CA LEU A 266 5.49 -11.37 -12.82
C LEU A 266 5.42 -11.97 -11.42
N ASP A 267 6.49 -12.64 -11.00
CA ASP A 267 6.70 -13.02 -9.61
C ASP A 267 6.88 -11.76 -8.76
N ARG A 268 7.60 -10.77 -9.30
CA ARG A 268 7.83 -9.51 -8.60
C ARG A 268 8.00 -8.34 -9.56
N LEU A 269 7.30 -7.25 -9.28
CA LEU A 269 7.52 -5.95 -9.89
C LEU A 269 7.95 -4.94 -8.82
N THR A 270 9.14 -4.37 -8.99
CA THR A 270 9.67 -3.30 -8.12
C THR A 270 9.73 -1.99 -8.91
N VAL A 271 9.12 -0.92 -8.39
CA VAL A 271 9.05 0.38 -9.07
C VAL A 271 9.49 1.51 -8.14
N GLN A 272 10.58 2.16 -8.49
CA GLN A 272 11.24 3.12 -7.59
C GLN A 272 11.83 4.32 -8.32
N ASN A 273 12.25 5.33 -7.55
CA ASN A 273 12.94 6.52 -8.00
C ASN A 273 12.17 7.29 -9.08
N ASN A 274 10.92 7.67 -8.83
CA ASN A 274 10.07 8.43 -9.75
C ASN A 274 9.78 7.70 -11.09
N SER A 275 9.70 6.38 -11.03
CA SER A 275 9.36 5.56 -12.20
C SER A 275 7.88 5.65 -12.56
N LYS A 276 7.58 5.39 -13.83
CA LYS A 276 6.21 5.34 -14.33
C LYS A 276 5.93 3.98 -14.95
N VAL A 277 4.80 3.40 -14.56
CA VAL A 277 4.32 2.14 -15.13
C VAL A 277 2.94 2.36 -15.71
N TYR A 278 2.79 2.06 -16.99
CA TYR A 278 1.55 2.17 -17.74
C TYR A 278 1.13 0.77 -18.17
N LEU A 279 0.01 0.30 -17.61
CA LEU A 279 -0.60 -0.98 -17.95
C LEU A 279 -1.87 -0.70 -18.74
N LYS A 280 -1.86 -0.97 -20.06
CA LYS A 280 -3.00 -0.69 -20.94
C LYS A 280 -3.73 -2.00 -21.29
N GLY A 281 -5.01 -2.12 -20.90
CA GLY A 281 -5.96 -3.00 -21.60
C GLY A 281 -6.81 -3.95 -20.75
N GLN A 282 -8.11 -4.04 -21.14
CA GLN A 282 -9.06 -5.10 -20.79
C GLN A 282 -8.68 -6.49 -21.34
N ASP A 283 -7.77 -6.53 -22.33
CA ASP A 283 -7.41 -7.73 -23.10
C ASP A 283 -6.11 -8.39 -22.66
N ASN A 284 -5.47 -7.91 -21.60
CA ASN A 284 -4.32 -8.58 -20.96
C ASN A 284 -4.81 -9.75 -20.07
N LYS A 285 -5.85 -10.46 -20.51
CA LYS A 285 -6.52 -11.56 -19.81
C LYS A 285 -5.53 -12.71 -19.70
N GLN A 286 -4.95 -12.92 -18.51
CA GLN A 286 -3.85 -13.83 -18.11
C GLN A 286 -2.61 -13.12 -17.56
N SER A 287 -2.63 -11.79 -17.47
CA SER A 287 -1.54 -11.06 -16.84
C SER A 287 -1.75 -10.90 -15.34
N HIS A 288 -0.74 -11.24 -14.55
CA HIS A 288 -0.78 -11.13 -13.09
C HIS A 288 0.57 -10.69 -12.51
N ILE A 289 0.52 -10.10 -11.32
CA ILE A 289 1.68 -9.68 -10.53
C ILE A 289 1.51 -10.28 -9.14
N THR A 290 2.39 -11.22 -8.80
CA THR A 290 2.36 -11.89 -7.50
C THR A 290 2.71 -10.91 -6.38
N THR A 291 3.87 -10.26 -6.48
CA THR A 291 4.32 -9.23 -5.51
C THR A 291 4.59 -7.89 -6.20
N LEU A 292 4.03 -6.79 -5.68
CA LEU A 292 4.23 -5.44 -6.20
C LEU A 292 4.76 -4.49 -5.12
N SER A 293 6.02 -4.08 -5.28
CA SER A 293 6.64 -3.06 -4.44
C SER A 293 6.80 -1.76 -5.22
N ALA A 294 6.42 -0.64 -4.61
CA ALA A 294 6.71 0.66 -5.15
C ALA A 294 7.02 1.69 -4.07
N ASP A 295 7.67 2.77 -4.46
CA ASP A 295 7.82 3.95 -3.62
C ASP A 295 6.74 5.01 -3.88
N ALA A 296 6.63 5.97 -2.96
CA ALA A 296 5.64 7.06 -3.04
C ALA A 296 5.89 8.06 -4.18
N THR A 297 7.08 8.03 -4.80
CA THR A 297 7.42 8.92 -5.92
C THR A 297 6.97 8.34 -7.26
N SER A 298 6.79 7.03 -7.33
CA SER A 298 6.44 6.31 -8.53
C SER A 298 4.94 6.33 -8.80
N THR A 299 4.55 6.19 -10.07
CA THR A 299 3.16 6.29 -10.50
C THR A 299 2.76 5.09 -11.35
N PHE A 300 1.62 4.49 -11.01
CA PHE A 300 0.99 3.42 -11.79
C PHE A 300 -0.28 3.92 -12.44
N ILE A 301 -0.34 3.75 -13.74
CA ILE A 301 -1.47 4.12 -14.56
C ILE A 301 -2.01 2.85 -15.14
N ASN A 302 -3.23 2.50 -14.76
CA ASN A 302 -3.89 1.32 -15.29
C ASN A 302 -5.18 1.72 -16.01
N TYR A 303 -5.25 1.36 -17.28
CA TYR A 303 -6.45 1.56 -18.07
C TYR A 303 -7.33 0.31 -17.98
N TYR A 304 -7.75 -0.05 -16.77
CA TYR A 304 -8.92 -0.93 -16.56
C TYR A 304 -10.16 -0.06 -16.50
N GLY A 305 -11.17 -0.37 -17.30
CA GLY A 305 -12.45 0.34 -17.38
C GLY A 305 -13.38 -0.41 -18.29
#